data_AF-A0A1M6B9N4-F1
#
_entry.id   AF-A0A1M6B9N4-F1
#
_cell.length_a   1.000
_cell.length_b   1.000
_cell.length_c   1.000
_cell.angle_alpha   90.00
_cell.angle_beta   90.00
_cell.angle_gamma   90.00
#
_symmetry.space_group_name_H-M   'P 1'
#
loop_
_entity.id
_entity.type
_entity.pdbx_description
1 polymer ?
#
loop_
_entity_poly.entity_id
_entity_poly.type
_entity_poly.pdbx_seq_one_letter_code
_entity_poly.pdbx_strand_id
1 'polypeptide(L)'
;MRTPRYYANRNWYNNGHHEYAELNTSHQVKEIQAFLLKKGYDLGHWGVDGDLGSKTKKAIYDYFRSHFGASNPTSPSTPSPGVNAPQIVQTFSEIFRKKGYTFYKDELKPNIIGVRNLDSTANLFNDTMYVIWKENGRYHAKTYLITTDPGSAFLGKRMINKNGTAILKVGQYLNTYKLGLHRGKYTALVQRGGKVTVYRDKNQDHKLDFHGGKEYTGYFGINIHKAGRNSIDVNSWSAGCQVFKKSSDFDELIALCKKAERRYGKGTWFTYTLLEASKGKVL
;
A
#
# COMPACT_ATOMS: atom_id res chain seq x y z
N MET A 1 13.71 17.72 -60.59
CA MET A 1 14.24 17.82 -59.22
C MET A 1 14.15 16.46 -58.55
N ARG A 2 15.27 15.98 -57.99
CA ARG A 2 15.41 14.67 -57.33
C ARG A 2 14.62 14.64 -56.02
N THR A 3 13.87 13.56 -55.78
CA THR A 3 14.05 12.65 -54.62
C THR A 3 13.07 11.46 -54.72
N PRO A 4 13.41 10.29 -54.15
CA PRO A 4 12.92 9.00 -54.60
C PRO A 4 11.83 8.38 -53.70
N ARG A 5 11.13 7.42 -54.32
CA ARG A 5 10.22 6.42 -53.73
C ARG A 5 10.85 5.69 -52.53
N TYR A 6 10.02 5.39 -51.54
CA TYR A 6 10.17 4.16 -50.75
C TYR A 6 8.84 3.39 -50.73
N TYR A 7 8.84 2.24 -51.38
CA TYR A 7 7.86 1.18 -51.18
C TYR A 7 8.24 0.38 -49.93
N ALA A 8 7.19 -0.06 -49.24
CA ALA A 8 7.19 -0.82 -47.99
C ALA A 8 7.79 -2.23 -48.09
N ASN A 9 8.28 -2.76 -46.96
CA ASN A 9 7.81 -4.08 -46.48
C ASN A 9 8.18 -4.37 -45.00
N ARG A 10 7.13 -4.71 -44.22
CA ARG A 10 6.97 -5.70 -43.12
C ARG A 10 8.00 -5.72 -41.97
N ASN A 11 7.66 -5.96 -40.70
CA ASN A 11 6.43 -6.21 -39.93
C ASN A 11 6.88 -6.21 -38.43
N TRP A 12 5.89 -6.25 -37.51
CA TRP A 12 5.89 -6.86 -36.16
C TRP A 12 5.74 -5.91 -34.94
N TYR A 13 4.52 -5.95 -34.36
CA TYR A 13 4.03 -5.61 -33.01
C TYR A 13 4.09 -4.14 -32.54
N ASN A 14 3.00 -3.37 -32.39
CA ASN A 14 1.62 -3.54 -31.87
C ASN A 14 1.50 -3.50 -30.33
N ASN A 15 1.14 -2.30 -29.85
CA ASN A 15 0.27 -1.91 -28.73
C ASN A 15 0.53 -2.37 -27.29
N GLY A 16 0.74 -1.39 -26.39
CA GLY A 16 0.51 -1.55 -24.95
C GLY A 16 1.35 -0.69 -24.00
N HIS A 17 1.57 0.59 -24.26
CA HIS A 17 2.07 1.55 -23.26
C HIS A 17 0.87 2.28 -22.67
N HIS A 18 0.78 2.46 -21.34
CA HIS A 18 0.28 3.68 -20.65
C HIS A 18 0.11 3.40 -19.15
N GLU A 19 1.20 3.46 -18.38
CA GLU A 19 1.11 3.88 -16.95
C GLU A 19 2.40 4.49 -16.37
N TYR A 20 3.18 5.18 -17.22
CA TYR A 20 4.11 6.27 -16.83
C TYR A 20 3.98 7.48 -17.78
N ALA A 21 2.78 7.64 -18.37
CA ALA A 21 2.54 8.39 -19.60
C ALA A 21 2.91 9.90 -19.64
N GLU A 22 3.47 10.47 -18.57
CA GLU A 22 3.88 11.88 -18.52
C GLU A 22 5.39 12.11 -18.37
N LEU A 23 6.21 11.05 -18.23
CA LEU A 23 7.67 11.11 -18.36
C LEU A 23 8.14 10.09 -19.40
N ASN A 24 7.75 10.31 -20.64
CA ASN A 24 7.82 9.32 -21.72
C ASN A 24 9.05 9.43 -22.61
N THR A 25 10.07 10.20 -22.23
CA THR A 25 11.32 10.24 -22.99
C THR A 25 12.53 10.31 -22.08
N SER A 26 13.64 9.70 -22.50
CA SER A 26 14.99 9.95 -21.95
C SER A 26 15.23 11.46 -21.80
N HIS A 27 14.65 12.28 -22.68
CA HIS A 27 14.70 13.74 -22.61
C HIS A 27 14.04 14.33 -21.34
N GLN A 28 12.80 13.95 -21.01
CA GLN A 28 12.11 14.44 -19.81
C GLN A 28 12.75 13.95 -18.51
N VAL A 29 13.27 12.71 -18.51
CA VAL A 29 14.06 12.20 -17.37
C VAL A 29 15.34 13.01 -17.22
N LYS A 30 16.00 13.37 -18.32
CA LYS A 30 17.17 14.26 -18.31
C LYS A 30 16.84 15.66 -17.79
N GLU A 31 15.67 16.22 -18.13
CA GLU A 31 15.22 17.51 -17.61
C GLU A 31 15.04 17.48 -16.09
N ILE A 32 14.43 16.41 -15.56
CA ILE A 32 14.27 16.23 -14.10
C ILE A 32 15.62 15.99 -13.41
N GLN A 33 16.49 15.16 -13.98
CA GLN A 33 17.83 14.92 -13.45
C GLN A 33 18.66 16.22 -13.43
N ALA A 34 18.64 17.00 -14.52
CA ALA A 34 19.31 18.28 -14.61
C ALA A 34 18.75 19.29 -13.58
N PHE A 35 17.43 19.31 -13.41
CA PHE A 35 16.78 20.13 -12.39
C PHE A 35 17.20 19.75 -10.96
N LEU A 36 17.24 18.46 -10.63
CA LEU A 36 17.62 17.96 -9.31
C LEU A 36 19.10 18.22 -9.00
N LEU A 37 20.00 18.03 -9.97
CA LEU A 37 21.42 18.39 -9.83
C LEU A 37 21.59 19.90 -9.60
N LYS A 38 20.86 20.74 -10.34
CA LYS A 38 20.87 22.20 -10.14
C LYS A 38 20.36 22.62 -8.77
N LYS A 39 19.51 21.80 -8.14
CA LYS A 39 19.03 21.96 -6.76
C LYS A 39 19.92 21.31 -5.71
N GLY A 40 21.05 20.72 -6.12
CA GLY A 40 22.08 20.16 -5.24
C GLY A 40 21.86 18.69 -4.83
N TYR A 41 20.99 17.96 -5.52
CA TYR A 41 20.71 16.55 -5.21
C TYR A 41 21.66 15.60 -5.95
N ASP A 42 22.21 14.61 -5.22
CA ASP A 42 23.10 13.59 -5.76
C ASP A 42 22.34 12.53 -6.57
N LEU A 43 22.70 12.38 -7.84
CA LEU A 43 22.14 11.38 -8.75
C LEU A 43 23.07 10.18 -8.96
N GLY A 44 24.21 10.13 -8.27
CA GLY A 44 25.24 9.13 -8.46
C GLY A 44 26.05 9.33 -9.73
N HIS A 45 26.91 8.37 -10.04
CA HIS A 45 27.90 8.46 -11.13
C HIS A 45 27.30 8.74 -12.52
N TRP A 46 26.07 8.27 -12.77
CA TRP A 46 25.44 8.37 -14.08
C TRP A 46 24.75 9.72 -14.34
N GLY A 47 24.44 10.50 -13.30
CA GLY A 47 24.00 11.89 -13.43
C GLY A 47 22.72 12.07 -14.26
N VAL A 48 22.85 12.73 -15.42
CA VAL A 48 21.76 13.07 -16.36
C VAL A 48 21.79 12.10 -17.55
N ASP A 49 21.48 10.84 -17.28
CA ASP A 49 21.54 9.75 -18.26
C ASP A 49 20.20 9.53 -18.99
N GLY A 50 19.10 10.06 -18.46
CA GLY A 50 17.75 9.85 -18.96
C GLY A 50 17.13 8.53 -18.53
N ASP A 51 17.76 7.82 -17.60
CA ASP A 51 17.27 6.59 -17.00
C ASP A 51 16.77 6.85 -15.59
N LEU A 52 15.55 6.40 -15.30
CA LEU A 52 14.92 6.61 -14.00
C LEU A 52 15.41 5.58 -12.97
N GLY A 53 16.70 5.62 -12.65
CA GLY A 53 17.38 4.74 -11.70
C GLY A 53 17.02 5.01 -10.23
N SER A 54 17.48 4.13 -9.34
CA SER A 54 17.18 4.20 -7.89
C SER A 54 17.66 5.51 -7.23
N LYS A 55 18.78 6.07 -7.70
CA LYS A 55 19.31 7.35 -7.23
C LYS A 55 18.48 8.54 -7.70
N THR A 56 18.06 8.57 -8.96
CA THR A 56 17.14 9.59 -9.49
C THR A 56 15.79 9.53 -8.78
N LYS A 57 15.23 8.34 -8.55
CA LYS A 57 13.99 8.17 -7.78
C LYS A 57 14.12 8.68 -6.33
N LYS A 58 15.25 8.40 -5.68
CA LYS A 58 15.54 8.93 -4.32
C LYS A 58 15.68 10.45 -4.31
N ALA A 59 16.36 11.04 -5.29
CA ALA A 59 16.52 12.48 -5.39
C ALA A 59 15.19 13.20 -5.66
N ILE A 60 14.34 12.64 -6.52
CA ILE A 60 12.96 13.11 -6.72
C ILE A 60 12.22 13.11 -5.37
N TYR A 61 12.27 11.99 -4.65
CA TYR A 61 11.63 11.86 -3.33
C TYR A 61 12.16 12.88 -2.31
N ASP A 62 13.47 13.06 -2.20
CA ASP A 62 14.09 14.00 -1.26
C ASP A 62 13.79 15.47 -1.63
N TYR A 63 13.66 15.78 -2.92
CA TYR A 63 13.24 17.10 -3.41
C TYR A 63 11.78 17.40 -3.06
N PHE A 64 10.87 16.45 -3.31
CA PHE A 64 9.47 16.60 -2.93
C PHE A 64 9.30 16.74 -1.41
N ARG A 65 10.11 16.02 -0.62
CA ARG A 65 10.12 16.13 0.83
C ARG A 65 10.51 17.52 1.33
N SER A 66 11.52 18.16 0.75
CA SER A 66 12.06 19.44 1.23
C SER A 66 11.31 20.67 0.71
N HIS A 67 10.66 20.59 -0.46
CA HIS A 67 10.03 21.75 -1.11
C HIS A 67 8.50 21.76 -1.04
N PHE A 68 7.87 20.60 -0.83
CA PHE A 68 6.41 20.49 -0.78
C PHE A 68 5.90 19.89 0.54
N GLY A 69 6.80 19.66 1.52
CA GLY A 69 6.46 19.21 2.86
C GLY A 69 5.86 17.80 2.89
N ALA A 70 6.69 16.77 2.72
CA ALA A 70 6.27 15.41 3.02
C ALA A 70 6.60 15.08 4.49
N SER A 71 5.56 14.93 5.31
CA SER A 71 5.67 14.36 6.66
C SER A 71 6.45 13.05 6.61
N ASN A 72 7.59 13.00 7.31
CA ASN A 72 8.34 11.76 7.50
C ASN A 72 8.80 11.62 8.97
N PRO A 73 8.83 10.38 9.50
CA PRO A 73 8.78 10.11 10.93
C PRO A 73 10.16 10.00 11.61
N THR A 74 10.14 10.27 12.94
CA THR A 74 11.15 10.09 14.01
C THR A 74 12.24 11.17 14.11
N SER A 75 12.55 11.89 15.22
CA SER A 75 12.06 12.18 16.61
C SER A 75 13.08 13.22 17.21
N PRO A 76 12.99 13.81 18.44
CA PRO A 76 11.90 14.15 19.35
C PRO A 76 11.76 15.69 19.58
N SER A 77 10.74 16.07 20.34
CA SER A 77 10.39 17.43 20.82
C SER A 77 10.00 18.47 19.77
N THR A 78 8.68 18.69 19.70
CA THR A 78 7.88 19.85 19.21
C THR A 78 6.83 19.38 18.18
N PRO A 79 5.54 19.75 18.29
CA PRO A 79 4.46 19.06 17.58
C PRO A 79 4.57 19.24 16.07
N SER A 80 4.72 18.15 15.32
CA SER A 80 4.58 18.15 13.86
C SER A 80 3.14 18.56 13.47
N PRO A 81 2.92 19.19 12.29
CA PRO A 81 1.60 19.61 11.85
C PRO A 81 0.69 18.38 11.86
N GLY A 82 -0.24 18.37 12.81
CA GLY A 82 -0.90 17.15 13.25
C GLY A 82 -1.72 16.52 12.13
N VAL A 83 -1.66 15.19 12.04
CA VAL A 83 -2.73 14.38 11.48
C VAL A 83 -4.05 14.90 12.07
N ASN A 84 -4.84 15.61 11.28
CA ASN A 84 -6.09 16.20 11.74
C ASN A 84 -7.11 15.06 11.81
N ALA A 85 -7.17 14.39 12.97
CA ALA A 85 -8.09 13.29 13.21
C ALA A 85 -9.54 13.64 12.81
N PRO A 86 -10.09 14.83 13.12
CA PRO A 86 -11.35 15.30 12.56
C PRO A 86 -11.46 15.20 11.03
N GLN A 87 -10.47 15.69 10.29
CA GLN A 87 -10.46 15.63 8.82
C GLN A 87 -10.45 14.18 8.31
N ILE A 88 -9.59 13.33 8.87
CA ILE A 88 -9.54 11.91 8.51
C ILE A 88 -10.87 11.21 8.77
N VAL A 89 -11.45 11.45 9.94
CA VAL A 89 -12.75 10.87 10.31
C VAL A 89 -13.82 11.32 9.34
N GLN A 90 -13.86 12.60 8.98
CA GLN A 90 -14.81 13.12 8.00
C GLN A 90 -14.62 12.47 6.63
N THR A 91 -13.40 12.49 6.08
CA THR A 91 -13.05 11.87 4.79
C THR A 91 -13.53 10.42 4.74
N PHE A 92 -13.13 9.58 5.71
CA PHE A 92 -13.48 8.15 5.66
C PHE A 92 -14.96 7.90 5.96
N SER A 93 -15.60 8.69 6.83
CA SER A 93 -17.05 8.59 7.05
C SER A 93 -17.83 8.85 5.76
N GLU A 94 -17.42 9.85 4.97
CA GLU A 94 -18.05 10.16 3.69
C GLU A 94 -17.79 9.09 2.63
N ILE A 95 -16.55 8.60 2.51
CA ILE A 95 -16.21 7.49 1.60
C ILE A 95 -17.03 6.26 1.94
N PHE A 96 -17.12 5.91 3.22
CA PHE A 96 -17.86 4.74 3.69
C PHE A 96 -19.35 4.90 3.40
N ARG A 97 -19.93 6.07 3.69
CA ARG A 97 -21.32 6.38 3.36
C ARG A 97 -21.60 6.23 1.87
N LYS A 98 -20.75 6.78 1.00
CA LYS A 98 -20.90 6.69 -0.47
C LYS A 98 -20.78 5.25 -0.98
N LYS A 99 -19.95 4.42 -0.34
CA LYS A 99 -19.76 3.00 -0.69
C LYS A 99 -20.75 2.05 -0.01
N GLY A 100 -21.64 2.56 0.84
CA GLY A 100 -22.54 1.71 1.66
C GLY A 100 -21.80 0.87 2.70
N TYR A 101 -20.59 1.28 3.10
CA TYR A 101 -19.78 0.60 4.10
C TYR A 101 -20.15 1.05 5.51
N THR A 102 -19.98 0.15 6.47
CA THR A 102 -20.18 0.42 7.91
C THR A 102 -18.98 1.18 8.46
N PHE A 103 -19.21 2.40 8.96
CA PHE A 103 -18.25 3.17 9.75
C PHE A 103 -18.63 3.10 11.22
N TYR A 104 -17.77 2.51 12.06
CA TYR A 104 -18.03 2.35 13.48
C TYR A 104 -17.82 3.67 14.23
N LYS A 105 -18.78 3.99 15.09
CA LYS A 105 -18.78 5.18 15.95
C LYS A 105 -18.73 4.83 17.44
N ASP A 106 -18.77 3.54 17.76
CA ASP A 106 -18.74 3.03 19.12
C ASP A 106 -17.36 3.20 19.76
N GLU A 107 -17.36 3.43 21.08
CA GLU A 107 -16.15 3.56 21.91
C GLU A 107 -15.24 2.33 21.79
N LEU A 108 -13.97 2.53 21.42
CA LEU A 108 -12.94 1.51 21.23
C LEU A 108 -13.26 0.48 20.14
N LYS A 109 -14.20 0.75 19.23
CA LYS A 109 -14.43 -0.10 18.05
C LYS A 109 -13.68 0.49 16.86
N PRO A 110 -12.49 -0.03 16.50
CA PRO A 110 -11.67 0.59 15.47
C PRO A 110 -12.23 0.30 14.07
N ASN A 111 -12.21 1.33 13.23
CA ASN A 111 -12.21 1.19 11.79
C ASN A 111 -10.76 0.97 11.34
N ILE A 112 -10.44 -0.23 10.84
CA ILE A 112 -9.11 -0.58 10.34
C ILE A 112 -9.18 -0.57 8.81
N ILE A 113 -8.46 0.37 8.19
CA ILE A 113 -8.68 0.74 6.79
C ILE A 113 -7.33 0.74 6.05
N GLY A 114 -7.12 -0.19 5.14
CA GLY A 114 -6.02 -0.12 4.19
C GLY A 114 -6.41 0.73 2.99
N VAL A 115 -5.49 1.56 2.52
CA VAL A 115 -5.57 2.26 1.24
C VAL A 115 -4.38 1.79 0.41
N ARG A 116 -4.70 0.99 -0.61
CA ARG A 116 -3.76 0.53 -1.63
C ARG A 116 -3.39 1.70 -2.53
N ASN A 117 -2.11 1.90 -2.76
CA ASN A 117 -1.57 2.87 -3.70
C ASN A 117 -1.83 2.41 -5.13
N LEU A 118 -1.97 3.36 -6.05
CA LEU A 118 -2.15 3.06 -7.46
C LEU A 118 -0.81 2.72 -8.15
N ASP A 119 0.31 3.02 -7.51
CA ASP A 119 1.61 2.54 -7.96
C ASP A 119 1.71 1.02 -7.75
N SER A 120 1.57 0.28 -8.85
CA SER A 120 1.68 -1.18 -8.89
C SER A 120 3.13 -1.69 -8.84
N THR A 121 4.09 -0.83 -8.48
CA THR A 121 5.46 -1.26 -8.23
C THR A 121 5.48 -2.24 -7.06
N ALA A 122 5.67 -3.51 -7.40
CA ALA A 122 5.74 -4.57 -6.41
C ALA A 122 6.87 -4.35 -5.39
N ASN A 123 6.76 -5.05 -4.26
CA ASN A 123 7.81 -5.17 -3.26
C ASN A 123 8.05 -3.94 -2.36
N LEU A 124 7.19 -2.92 -2.43
CA LEU A 124 7.29 -1.70 -1.64
C LEU A 124 6.29 -1.68 -0.47
N PHE A 125 6.67 -0.96 0.58
CA PHE A 125 5.72 -0.49 1.60
C PHE A 125 5.29 0.94 1.23
N ASN A 126 4.41 1.05 0.24
CA ASN A 126 3.91 2.32 -0.32
C ASN A 126 2.40 2.52 -0.07
N ASP A 127 1.77 1.61 0.67
CA ASP A 127 0.36 1.66 1.05
C ASP A 127 0.18 2.23 2.46
N THR A 128 -1.02 2.67 2.78
CA THR A 128 -1.30 3.29 4.09
C THR A 128 -2.39 2.55 4.84
N MET A 129 -2.16 2.23 6.12
CA MET A 129 -3.21 1.85 7.06
C MET A 129 -3.69 3.08 7.82
N TYR A 130 -4.99 3.33 7.82
CA TYR A 130 -5.66 4.26 8.71
C TYR A 130 -6.38 3.45 9.79
N VAL A 131 -6.19 3.85 11.05
CA VAL A 131 -6.89 3.27 12.19
C VAL A 131 -7.62 4.38 12.91
N ILE A 132 -8.94 4.35 12.85
CA ILE A 132 -9.82 5.39 13.40
C ILE A 132 -10.69 4.77 14.48
N TRP A 133 -10.70 5.34 15.68
CA TRP A 133 -11.54 4.86 16.77
C TRP A 133 -12.04 6.04 17.61
N LYS A 134 -13.10 5.78 18.38
CA LYS A 134 -13.59 6.73 19.38
C LYS A 134 -13.11 6.30 20.77
N GLU A 135 -12.64 7.24 21.58
CA GLU A 135 -12.27 7.00 22.97
C GLU A 135 -12.64 8.21 23.82
N ASN A 136 -13.35 7.99 24.92
CA ASN A 136 -13.82 9.03 25.84
C ASN A 136 -14.59 10.16 25.12
N GLY A 137 -15.48 9.80 24.19
CA GLY A 137 -16.27 10.76 23.44
C GLY A 137 -15.55 11.39 22.24
N ARG A 138 -14.24 11.18 22.06
CA ARG A 138 -13.42 11.85 21.04
C ARG A 138 -12.90 10.88 19.99
N TYR A 139 -12.80 11.33 18.75
CA TYR A 139 -12.18 10.53 17.69
C TYR A 139 -10.66 10.66 17.73
N HIS A 140 -10.01 9.52 17.51
CA HIS A 140 -8.58 9.38 17.33
C HIS A 140 -8.32 8.73 15.97
N ALA A 141 -7.23 9.13 15.33
CA ALA A 141 -6.78 8.53 14.08
C ALA A 141 -5.27 8.33 14.11
N LYS A 142 -4.81 7.20 13.59
CA LYS A 142 -3.39 6.94 13.32
C LYS A 142 -3.20 6.44 11.89
N THR A 143 -2.04 6.76 11.33
CA THR A 143 -1.63 6.38 9.98
C THR A 143 -0.33 5.61 10.03
N TYR A 144 -0.24 4.54 9.24
CA TYR A 144 0.90 3.64 9.24
C TYR A 144 1.28 3.23 7.84
N LEU A 145 2.60 3.08 7.61
CA LEU A 145 3.11 2.58 6.33
C LEU A 145 3.03 1.05 6.30
N ILE A 146 2.30 0.54 5.32
CA ILE A 146 2.06 -0.90 5.14
C ILE A 146 2.34 -1.30 3.68
N THR A 147 2.18 -2.59 3.42
CA THR A 147 1.87 -3.10 2.08
C THR A 147 0.57 -3.91 2.16
N THR A 148 -0.24 -3.79 1.14
CA THR A 148 -1.45 -4.56 0.87
C THR A 148 -1.21 -5.60 -0.23
N ASP A 149 0.01 -5.59 -0.77
CA ASP A 149 0.45 -6.35 -1.92
C ASP A 149 1.42 -7.47 -1.51
N PRO A 150 1.49 -8.56 -2.29
CA PRO A 150 2.51 -9.57 -2.11
C PRO A 150 3.91 -9.03 -2.44
N GLY A 151 4.92 -9.54 -1.73
CA GLY A 151 6.30 -9.22 -2.03
C GLY A 151 6.84 -10.00 -3.25
N SER A 152 7.93 -9.49 -3.82
CA SER A 152 8.54 -10.02 -5.06
C SER A 152 8.88 -11.51 -4.99
N ALA A 153 9.21 -12.02 -3.80
CA ALA A 153 9.54 -13.42 -3.60
C ALA A 153 8.34 -14.34 -3.89
N PHE A 154 7.12 -13.91 -3.54
CA PHE A 154 5.89 -14.66 -3.77
C PHE A 154 5.30 -14.42 -5.16
N LEU A 155 5.59 -13.29 -5.78
CA LEU A 155 5.32 -13.03 -7.21
C LEU A 155 6.30 -13.75 -8.15
N GLY A 156 7.10 -14.68 -7.63
CA GLY A 156 8.05 -15.47 -8.41
C GLY A 156 8.20 -16.85 -7.79
N LYS A 157 9.46 -17.24 -7.55
CA LYS A 157 9.84 -18.62 -7.20
C LYS A 157 9.22 -19.17 -5.90
N ARG A 158 8.74 -18.34 -4.97
CA ARG A 158 8.14 -18.80 -3.70
C ARG A 158 6.60 -18.85 -3.71
N MET A 159 5.96 -18.71 -4.87
CA MET A 159 4.50 -18.81 -4.99
C MET A 159 3.99 -20.10 -4.31
N ILE A 160 3.09 -19.94 -3.33
CA ILE A 160 2.66 -21.06 -2.46
C ILE A 160 1.47 -21.81 -3.07
N ASN A 161 0.62 -21.13 -3.85
CA ASN A 161 -0.62 -21.69 -4.35
C ASN A 161 -0.55 -21.87 -5.88
N LYS A 162 -0.93 -23.06 -6.37
CA LYS A 162 -0.93 -23.39 -7.81
C LYS A 162 -1.78 -22.48 -8.69
N ASN A 163 -2.78 -21.82 -8.10
CA ASN A 163 -3.65 -20.89 -8.81
C ASN A 163 -3.08 -19.48 -8.85
N GLY A 164 -2.03 -19.17 -8.08
CA GLY A 164 -1.40 -17.85 -8.02
C GLY A 164 -1.21 -17.30 -6.61
N THR A 165 -0.35 -16.30 -6.49
CA THR A 165 -0.17 -15.49 -5.28
C THR A 165 -1.41 -14.63 -5.03
N ALA A 166 -1.81 -14.51 -3.77
CA ALA A 166 -3.04 -13.81 -3.42
C ALA A 166 -2.82 -12.30 -3.43
N ILE A 167 -3.78 -11.57 -4.01
CA ILE A 167 -3.93 -10.12 -3.85
C ILE A 167 -5.34 -9.89 -3.32
N LEU A 168 -5.46 -9.26 -2.15
CA LEU A 168 -6.77 -9.04 -1.53
C LEU A 168 -7.59 -8.05 -2.38
N LYS A 169 -8.83 -8.43 -2.73
CA LYS A 169 -9.73 -7.56 -3.47
C LYS A 169 -10.16 -6.39 -2.59
N VAL A 170 -10.37 -5.21 -3.19
CA VAL A 170 -10.93 -4.05 -2.51
C VAL A 170 -12.32 -4.38 -1.97
N GLY A 171 -12.63 -3.95 -0.75
CA GLY A 171 -13.89 -4.31 -0.10
C GLY A 171 -13.89 -4.09 1.41
N GLN A 172 -15.08 -4.14 2.02
CA GLN A 172 -15.24 -4.19 3.47
C GLN A 172 -15.48 -5.63 3.93
N TYR A 173 -14.56 -6.15 4.75
CA TYR A 173 -14.59 -7.49 5.30
C TYR A 173 -15.07 -7.47 6.74
N LEU A 174 -16.40 -7.46 6.90
CA LEU A 174 -17.09 -7.34 8.19
C LEU A 174 -16.74 -8.51 9.11
N ASN A 175 -16.40 -8.21 10.37
CA ASN A 175 -16.19 -9.18 11.46
C ASN A 175 -15.29 -10.37 11.08
N THR A 176 -14.36 -10.18 10.14
CA THR A 176 -13.61 -11.27 9.53
C THR A 176 -12.35 -11.63 10.32
N TYR A 177 -11.87 -10.70 11.16
CA TYR A 177 -10.58 -10.79 11.83
C TYR A 177 -10.76 -10.85 13.35
N LYS A 178 -9.86 -11.55 14.04
CA LYS A 178 -9.74 -11.47 15.50
C LYS A 178 -8.30 -11.57 15.94
N LEU A 179 -8.02 -11.27 17.19
CA LEU A 179 -6.69 -11.55 17.77
C LEU A 179 -6.41 -13.06 17.76
N GLY A 180 -5.22 -13.43 17.31
CA GLY A 180 -4.74 -14.81 17.26
C GLY A 180 -3.26 -14.87 16.86
N LEU A 181 -2.68 -16.07 16.74
CA LEU A 181 -1.25 -16.21 16.43
C LEU A 181 -1.00 -16.24 14.92
N HIS A 182 -0.17 -15.32 14.42
CA HIS A 182 0.38 -15.42 13.06
C HIS A 182 1.48 -16.48 13.03
N ARG A 183 1.26 -17.56 12.26
CA ARG A 183 2.18 -18.71 12.15
C ARG A 183 2.55 -19.36 13.50
N GLY A 184 1.69 -19.23 14.52
CA GLY A 184 1.97 -19.74 15.87
C GLY A 184 3.01 -18.95 16.67
N LYS A 185 3.50 -17.79 16.18
CA LYS A 185 4.67 -17.10 16.77
C LYS A 185 4.32 -15.86 17.60
N TYR A 186 3.42 -15.02 17.12
CA TYR A 186 3.08 -13.76 17.79
C TYR A 186 1.64 -13.35 17.51
N THR A 187 1.05 -12.56 18.43
CA THR A 187 -0.31 -12.06 18.29
C THR A 187 -0.45 -11.12 17.10
N ALA A 188 -1.48 -11.35 16.28
CA ALA A 188 -1.86 -10.58 15.12
C ALA A 188 -3.37 -10.59 14.92
N LEU A 189 -3.88 -9.82 13.96
CA LEU A 189 -5.25 -9.97 13.49
C LEU A 189 -5.29 -11.06 12.41
N VAL A 190 -5.95 -12.16 12.72
CA VAL A 190 -5.99 -13.35 11.87
C VAL A 190 -7.38 -13.53 11.26
N GLN A 191 -7.43 -13.95 9.99
CA GLN A 191 -8.68 -14.25 9.29
C GLN A 191 -9.34 -15.49 9.91
N ARG A 192 -10.45 -15.32 10.63
CA ARG A 192 -11.18 -16.43 11.29
C ARG A 192 -12.69 -16.29 11.27
N GLY A 193 -13.23 -15.08 11.12
CA GLY A 193 -14.67 -14.82 11.26
C GLY A 193 -15.44 -14.85 9.95
N GLY A 194 -14.75 -14.75 8.81
CA GLY A 194 -15.40 -14.70 7.51
C GLY A 194 -14.48 -15.01 6.34
N LYS A 195 -15.10 -15.24 5.18
CA LYS A 195 -14.40 -15.41 3.90
C LYS A 195 -13.99 -14.04 3.36
N VAL A 196 -12.83 -13.98 2.70
CA VAL A 196 -12.38 -12.82 1.93
C VAL A 196 -12.27 -13.19 0.46
N THR A 197 -12.25 -12.20 -0.44
CA THR A 197 -12.07 -12.41 -1.87
C THR A 197 -10.68 -11.96 -2.29
N VAL A 198 -9.99 -12.79 -3.07
CA VAL A 198 -8.66 -12.48 -3.60
C VAL A 198 -8.63 -12.68 -5.11
N TYR A 199 -7.82 -11.86 -5.79
CA TYR A 199 -7.29 -12.19 -7.10
C TYR A 199 -6.10 -13.14 -6.93
N ARG A 200 -5.83 -13.95 -7.95
CA ARG A 200 -4.70 -14.88 -7.97
C ARG A 200 -3.80 -14.59 -9.14
N ASP A 201 -2.62 -14.07 -8.83
CA ASP A 201 -1.57 -13.75 -9.78
C ASP A 201 -0.66 -14.96 -9.99
N LYS A 202 -0.69 -15.55 -11.19
CA LYS A 202 -0.05 -16.84 -11.49
C LYS A 202 1.18 -16.70 -12.39
N ASN A 203 1.38 -15.57 -13.07
CA ASN A 203 2.32 -15.49 -14.18
C ASN A 203 3.80 -15.46 -13.74
N GLN A 204 4.05 -15.21 -12.45
CA GLN A 204 5.38 -15.17 -11.82
C GLN A 204 6.37 -14.17 -12.45
N ASP A 205 5.87 -13.07 -13.00
CA ASP A 205 6.68 -12.05 -13.69
C ASP A 205 7.20 -10.94 -12.76
N HIS A 206 7.01 -11.10 -11.45
CA HIS A 206 7.32 -10.12 -10.40
C HIS A 206 6.52 -8.81 -10.47
N LYS A 207 5.45 -8.75 -11.25
CA LYS A 207 4.50 -7.63 -11.31
C LYS A 207 3.20 -8.04 -10.62
N LEU A 208 2.36 -7.05 -10.32
CA LEU A 208 1.07 -7.26 -9.68
C LEU A 208 -0.03 -7.30 -10.75
N ASP A 209 -0.78 -8.39 -10.80
CA ASP A 209 -1.97 -8.51 -11.65
C ASP A 209 -3.28 -8.43 -10.84
N PHE A 210 -3.89 -7.25 -10.86
CA PHE A 210 -5.17 -6.96 -10.18
C PHE A 210 -6.41 -7.30 -11.02
N HIS A 211 -6.28 -7.52 -12.33
CA HIS A 211 -7.42 -7.53 -13.26
C HIS A 211 -7.46 -8.74 -14.20
N GLY A 212 -6.35 -9.46 -14.38
CA GLY A 212 -6.27 -10.70 -15.16
C GLY A 212 -6.50 -11.97 -14.34
N GLY A 213 -6.51 -11.87 -13.00
CA GLY A 213 -6.66 -13.00 -12.10
C GLY A 213 -8.12 -13.39 -11.83
N LYS A 214 -8.42 -14.71 -11.85
CA LYS A 214 -9.71 -15.24 -11.37
C LYS A 214 -9.91 -14.90 -9.89
N GLU A 215 -11.13 -14.53 -9.52
CA GLU A 215 -11.52 -14.28 -8.14
C GLU A 215 -11.77 -15.60 -7.37
N TYR A 216 -11.32 -15.62 -6.12
CA TYR A 216 -11.56 -16.72 -5.19
C TYR A 216 -12.03 -16.17 -3.86
N THR A 217 -13.12 -16.72 -3.33
CA THR A 217 -13.66 -16.35 -2.02
C THR A 217 -13.52 -17.50 -1.03
N GLY A 218 -12.89 -17.26 0.12
CA GLY A 218 -12.63 -18.33 1.07
C GLY A 218 -11.78 -17.92 2.27
N TYR A 219 -11.31 -18.93 3.01
CA TYR A 219 -10.34 -18.78 4.09
C TYR A 219 -8.94 -19.04 3.53
N PHE A 220 -8.15 -17.98 3.38
CA PHE A 220 -6.81 -18.06 2.79
C PHE A 220 -5.71 -17.69 3.78
N GLY A 221 -6.05 -17.31 5.01
CA GLY A 221 -5.08 -16.86 6.01
C GLY A 221 -4.50 -15.49 5.68
N ILE A 222 -5.28 -14.63 5.02
CA ILE A 222 -4.91 -13.22 4.78
C ILE A 222 -4.97 -12.50 6.12
N ASN A 223 -3.84 -12.44 6.83
CA ASN A 223 -3.73 -11.83 8.14
C ASN A 223 -3.26 -10.38 8.03
N ILE A 224 -3.49 -9.57 9.07
CA ILE A 224 -2.86 -8.27 9.25
C ILE A 224 -1.74 -8.45 10.28
N HIS A 225 -0.49 -8.30 9.85
CA HIS A 225 0.70 -8.57 10.68
C HIS A 225 1.84 -7.59 10.41
N LYS A 226 3.01 -7.83 11.01
CA LYS A 226 4.21 -7.00 10.82
C LYS A 226 5.30 -7.70 10.04
N ALA A 227 6.14 -6.87 9.42
CA ALA A 227 7.48 -7.24 8.97
C ALA A 227 8.48 -7.18 10.14
N GLY A 228 9.73 -6.79 9.86
CA GLY A 228 10.78 -6.60 10.86
C GLY A 228 10.64 -5.31 11.67
N ARG A 229 11.75 -4.87 12.30
CA ARG A 229 11.81 -3.64 13.09
C ARG A 229 11.44 -2.40 12.28
N ASN A 230 12.01 -2.29 11.08
CA ASN A 230 11.72 -1.24 10.09
C ASN A 230 12.18 -1.73 8.72
N SER A 231 11.42 -2.64 8.11
CA SER A 231 11.80 -3.30 6.86
C SER A 231 11.89 -2.32 5.70
N ILE A 232 12.85 -2.50 4.79
CA ILE A 232 12.99 -1.66 3.58
C ILE A 232 12.03 -2.18 2.50
N ASP A 233 12.11 -3.49 2.22
CA ASP A 233 11.34 -4.16 1.17
C ASP A 233 10.42 -5.26 1.73
N VAL A 234 9.36 -5.58 0.99
CA VAL A 234 8.36 -6.59 1.38
C VAL A 234 8.90 -8.02 1.27
N ASN A 235 9.55 -8.37 0.18
CA ASN A 235 10.14 -9.68 -0.13
C ASN A 235 9.27 -10.87 0.34
N SER A 236 9.69 -11.57 1.39
CA SER A 236 9.00 -12.76 1.92
C SER A 236 8.07 -12.47 3.09
N TRP A 237 7.77 -11.20 3.35
CA TRP A 237 6.86 -10.80 4.41
C TRP A 237 5.39 -11.01 4.03
N SER A 238 5.01 -10.90 2.75
CA SER A 238 3.62 -11.02 2.31
C SER A 238 3.43 -11.92 1.09
N ALA A 239 2.58 -12.94 1.22
CA ALA A 239 2.01 -13.70 0.10
C ALA A 239 0.56 -13.26 -0.21
N GLY A 240 0.19 -12.05 0.22
CA GLY A 240 -1.18 -11.48 0.15
C GLY A 240 -1.73 -10.96 1.48
N CYS A 241 -0.95 -11.06 2.57
CA CYS A 241 -1.29 -10.46 3.87
C CYS A 241 -1.15 -8.94 3.84
N GLN A 242 -1.73 -8.27 4.83
CA GLN A 242 -1.59 -6.83 5.01
C GLN A 242 -0.49 -6.59 6.04
N VAL A 243 0.63 -5.99 5.63
CA VAL A 243 1.87 -6.05 6.41
C VAL A 243 2.38 -4.67 6.78
N PHE A 244 2.50 -4.42 8.07
CA PHE A 244 3.14 -3.22 8.61
C PHE A 244 4.65 -3.24 8.36
N LYS A 245 5.20 -2.12 7.88
CA LYS A 245 6.64 -1.94 7.65
C LYS A 245 7.46 -2.01 8.94
N LYS A 246 6.92 -1.43 10.02
CA LYS A 246 7.58 -1.29 11.32
C LYS A 246 6.85 -2.10 12.38
N SER A 247 7.60 -2.76 13.26
CA SER A 247 7.03 -3.56 14.33
C SER A 247 6.32 -2.70 15.39
N SER A 248 6.89 -1.54 15.73
CA SER A 248 6.30 -0.61 16.72
C SER A 248 4.90 -0.15 16.32
N ASP A 249 4.72 0.19 15.05
CA ASP A 249 3.45 0.68 14.50
C ASP A 249 2.36 -0.39 14.59
N PHE A 250 2.74 -1.64 14.32
CA PHE A 250 1.86 -2.79 14.48
C PHE A 250 1.52 -3.05 15.95
N ASP A 251 2.49 -2.92 16.86
CA ASP A 251 2.26 -3.14 18.29
C ASP A 251 1.21 -2.16 18.85
N GLU A 252 1.14 -0.93 18.32
CA GLU A 252 0.08 0.02 18.65
C GLU A 252 -1.31 -0.45 18.20
N LEU A 253 -1.44 -0.97 16.98
CA LEU A 253 -2.71 -1.56 16.49
C LEU A 253 -3.13 -2.72 17.39
N ILE A 254 -2.20 -3.61 17.74
CA ILE A 254 -2.49 -4.76 18.61
C ILE A 254 -2.88 -4.31 20.03
N ALA A 255 -2.24 -3.27 20.57
CA ALA A 255 -2.61 -2.69 21.86
C ALA A 255 -4.04 -2.14 21.85
N LEU A 256 -4.43 -1.43 20.77
CA LEU A 256 -5.81 -0.95 20.59
C LEU A 256 -6.81 -2.10 20.48
N CYS A 257 -6.49 -3.14 19.70
CA CYS A 257 -7.35 -4.31 19.57
C CYS A 257 -7.52 -5.05 20.91
N LYS A 258 -6.46 -5.18 21.72
CA LYS A 258 -6.55 -5.73 23.08
C LYS A 258 -7.40 -4.84 24.00
N LYS A 259 -7.35 -3.52 23.83
CA LYS A 259 -8.20 -2.58 24.58
C LYS A 259 -9.67 -2.74 24.20
N ALA A 260 -9.96 -2.89 22.90
CA ALA A 260 -11.28 -3.22 22.40
C ALA A 260 -11.78 -4.56 22.95
N GLU A 261 -10.95 -5.61 22.95
CA GLU A 261 -11.30 -6.92 23.49
C GLU A 261 -11.64 -6.88 24.99
N ARG A 262 -10.94 -6.05 25.79
CA ARG A 262 -11.31 -5.83 27.20
C ARG A 262 -12.69 -5.20 27.36
N ARG A 263 -13.12 -4.37 26.41
CA ARG A 263 -14.44 -3.71 26.43
C ARG A 263 -15.56 -4.61 25.91
N TYR A 264 -15.32 -5.33 24.83
CA TYR A 264 -16.33 -6.06 24.08
C TYR A 264 -16.33 -7.58 24.32
N GLY A 265 -15.35 -8.09 25.06
CA GLY A 265 -15.22 -9.50 25.41
C GLY A 265 -14.13 -10.22 24.61
N LYS A 266 -13.58 -11.28 25.22
CA LYS A 266 -12.55 -12.13 24.62
C LYS A 266 -13.01 -12.67 23.27
N GLY A 267 -12.15 -12.60 22.26
CA GLY A 267 -12.47 -13.06 20.90
C GLY A 267 -13.29 -12.07 20.08
N THR A 268 -13.34 -10.79 20.49
CA THR A 268 -13.94 -9.69 19.70
C THR A 268 -13.51 -9.75 18.24
N TRP A 269 -14.49 -9.63 17.34
CA TRP A 269 -14.28 -9.57 15.90
C TRP A 269 -14.02 -8.14 15.44
N PHE A 270 -13.12 -8.00 14.47
CA PHE A 270 -12.72 -6.76 13.84
C PHE A 270 -13.03 -6.81 12.35
N THR A 271 -13.45 -5.67 11.84
CA THR A 271 -13.67 -5.42 10.42
C THR A 271 -12.43 -4.78 9.81
N TYR A 272 -12.03 -5.28 8.66
CA TYR A 272 -11.00 -4.65 7.83
C TYR A 272 -11.63 -4.14 6.55
N THR A 273 -11.32 -2.90 6.17
CA THR A 273 -11.74 -2.34 4.89
C THR A 273 -10.49 -2.08 4.06
N LEU A 274 -10.47 -2.57 2.83
CA LEU A 274 -9.46 -2.20 1.84
C LEU A 274 -10.09 -1.28 0.81
N LEU A 275 -9.43 -0.16 0.55
CA LEU A 275 -9.76 0.85 -0.46
C LEU A 275 -8.57 0.97 -1.44
N GLU A 276 -8.84 1.51 -2.62
CA GLU A 276 -7.80 2.00 -3.53
C GLU A 276 -7.69 3.52 -3.41
N ALA A 277 -6.48 4.04 -3.55
CA ALA A 277 -6.25 5.47 -3.72
C ALA A 277 -6.91 5.94 -5.03
N SER A 278 -7.31 7.21 -5.08
CA SER A 278 -7.89 7.82 -6.29
C SER A 278 -6.91 8.82 -6.90
N LYS A 279 -6.71 8.78 -8.23
CA LYS A 279 -5.96 9.83 -8.95
C LYS A 279 -6.72 11.18 -8.81
N GLY A 280 -6.04 12.24 -8.37
CA GLY A 280 -6.51 13.61 -8.54
C GLY A 280 -7.32 14.25 -7.40
N LYS A 281 -7.48 13.60 -6.24
CA LYS A 281 -7.92 14.29 -5.01
C LYS A 281 -7.09 13.77 -3.85
N VAL A 282 -6.46 14.68 -3.13
CA VAL A 282 -6.02 14.42 -1.76
C VAL A 282 -7.24 13.83 -1.03
N LEU A 283 -7.09 12.62 -0.49
CA LEU A 283 -8.08 12.01 0.41
C LEU A 283 -8.29 12.91 1.63
#